data_AF-A0A972W1T1-F1
#
_entry.id   AF-A0A972W1T1-F1
#
_cell.length_a   1.000
_cell.length_b   1.000
_cell.length_c   1.000
_cell.angle_alpha   90.00
_cell.angle_beta   90.00
_cell.angle_gamma   90.00
#
_symmetry.space_group_name_H-M   'P 1'
#
loop_
_entity.id
_entity.type
_entity.pdbx_description
1 polymer ?
#
loop_
_entity_poly.entity_id
_entity_poly.type
_entity_poly.pdbx_seq_one_letter_code
_entity_poly.pdbx_strand_id
1 'polypeptide(L)'
;KIAYVGVGLDFNEAKKPHYKVVNNSKIAFVNFCENEWSTTTGNYPGANPLNPISNFNQIKEAKLNADYVFVIVHGGHEHYQLPSPRMQETYRFFIDAGADAVIGHHTHCFSGYEMYNKKPIFYSLGNFVFDWPKKRNSLWNKGYAVQFTIDKEEINFTLYPYTQGEPNQSLGVKLMDDSCKKSFMNEIALLNKQISKPEIIEEKFNNYTNKHQRQYYSYLEPYSNRYFTALYNRKLLPTFLSKSKRKLMLNVIRCEAHRDAIIKILNQ
;
A
#
# COMPACT_ATOMS: atom_id res chain seq x y z
N LYS A 1 -8.60 11.04 23.28
CA LYS A 1 -8.70 9.75 22.56
C LYS A 1 -8.51 10.03 21.07
N ILE A 2 -7.65 9.29 20.37
CA ILE A 2 -7.40 9.46 18.93
C ILE A 2 -8.49 8.68 18.18
N ALA A 3 -9.07 9.26 17.13
CA ALA A 3 -10.05 8.60 16.28
C ALA A 3 -9.39 7.55 15.37
N TYR A 4 -10.13 6.54 14.93
CA TYR A 4 -9.64 5.44 14.08
C TYR A 4 -10.69 5.03 13.04
N VAL A 5 -10.27 4.30 12.00
CA VAL A 5 -11.11 3.80 10.91
C VAL A 5 -10.50 2.55 10.28
N GLY A 6 -11.33 1.67 9.70
CA GLY A 6 -10.87 0.49 8.95
C GLY A 6 -10.52 -0.72 9.82
N VAL A 7 -11.00 -0.77 11.07
CA VAL A 7 -10.88 -1.90 11.99
C VAL A 7 -12.13 -1.97 12.86
N GLY A 8 -12.54 -3.17 13.23
CA GLY A 8 -13.70 -3.40 14.09
C GLY A 8 -13.72 -4.79 14.70
N LEU A 9 -14.70 -5.05 15.57
CA LEU A 9 -14.99 -6.36 16.17
C LEU A 9 -15.65 -7.33 15.18
N ASP A 10 -16.17 -6.81 14.08
CA ASP A 10 -16.71 -7.55 12.93
C ASP A 10 -16.54 -6.73 11.64
N PHE A 11 -16.92 -7.33 10.50
CA PHE A 11 -16.85 -6.67 9.20
C PHE A 11 -17.76 -5.43 9.08
N ASN A 12 -18.92 -5.41 9.76
CA ASN A 12 -19.82 -4.26 9.72
C ASN A 12 -19.27 -3.06 10.47
N GLU A 13 -18.52 -3.27 11.55
CA GLU A 13 -17.79 -2.21 12.25
C GLU A 13 -16.55 -1.79 11.47
N ALA A 14 -15.75 -2.75 10.97
CA ALA A 14 -14.51 -2.46 10.25
C ALA A 14 -14.75 -1.60 9.00
N LYS A 15 -15.87 -1.82 8.29
CA LYS A 15 -16.23 -1.07 7.08
C LYS A 15 -16.82 0.32 7.33
N LYS A 16 -17.10 0.72 8.58
CA LYS A 16 -17.73 2.03 8.86
C LYS A 16 -16.78 3.18 8.52
N PRO A 17 -17.20 4.13 7.67
CA PRO A 17 -16.44 5.36 7.48
C PRO A 17 -16.38 6.17 8.78
N HIS A 18 -15.28 6.87 8.99
CA HIS A 18 -15.19 7.89 10.03
C HIS A 18 -15.54 9.25 9.44
N TYR A 19 -16.55 9.93 10.01
CA TYR A 19 -16.94 11.27 9.58
C TYR A 19 -16.48 12.32 10.59
N LYS A 20 -15.94 13.43 10.10
CA LYS A 20 -15.53 14.57 10.91
C LYS A 20 -16.01 15.86 10.27
N VAL A 21 -16.68 16.71 11.04
CA VAL A 21 -17.03 18.07 10.62
C VAL A 21 -15.92 19.03 11.05
N VAL A 22 -15.43 19.85 10.12
CA VAL A 22 -14.43 20.90 10.33
C VAL A 22 -14.89 22.13 9.55
N ASN A 23 -15.03 23.29 10.21
CA ASN A 23 -15.44 24.56 9.58
C ASN A 23 -16.65 24.42 8.63
N ASN A 24 -17.69 23.69 9.07
CA ASN A 24 -18.92 23.36 8.34
C ASN A 24 -18.78 22.39 7.15
N SER A 25 -17.58 21.93 6.82
CA SER A 25 -17.38 20.84 5.87
C SER A 25 -17.35 19.49 6.58
N LYS A 26 -18.07 18.50 6.05
CA LYS A 26 -18.04 17.12 6.51
C LYS A 26 -17.05 16.31 5.68
N ILE A 27 -16.06 15.75 6.33
CA ILE A 27 -15.00 14.93 5.73
C ILE A 27 -15.25 13.48 6.14
N ALA A 28 -15.27 12.57 5.16
CA ALA A 28 -15.29 11.13 5.38
C ALA A 28 -13.89 10.55 5.19
N PHE A 29 -13.52 9.63 6.07
CA PHE A 29 -12.36 8.78 5.94
C PHE A 29 -12.84 7.34 5.78
N VAL A 30 -12.34 6.65 4.77
CA VAL A 30 -12.50 5.20 4.60
C VAL A 30 -11.11 4.59 4.52
N ASN A 31 -10.93 3.41 5.12
CA ASN A 31 -9.63 2.75 5.19
C ASN A 31 -9.76 1.29 4.81
N PHE A 32 -8.85 0.82 3.96
CA PHE A 32 -8.78 -0.54 3.44
C PHE A 32 -7.36 -1.10 3.61
N CYS A 33 -7.21 -2.41 3.81
CA CYS A 33 -5.90 -3.05 3.77
C CYS A 33 -5.89 -4.27 2.85
N GLU A 34 -4.74 -4.58 2.26
CA GLU A 34 -4.60 -5.83 1.49
C GLU A 34 -4.92 -7.05 2.37
N ASN A 35 -5.41 -8.11 1.73
CA ASN A 35 -5.92 -9.31 2.40
C ASN A 35 -4.78 -10.16 2.97
N GLU A 36 -4.20 -9.67 4.06
CA GLU A 36 -3.28 -10.40 4.93
C GLU A 36 -4.05 -11.02 6.11
N TRP A 37 -3.30 -11.59 7.06
CA TRP A 37 -3.79 -12.35 8.22
C TRP A 37 -4.70 -11.58 9.19
N SER A 38 -4.79 -10.26 9.07
CA SER A 38 -5.49 -9.37 10.01
C SER A 38 -6.83 -8.84 9.52
N THR A 39 -7.30 -9.28 8.34
CA THR A 39 -8.58 -8.82 7.76
C THR A 39 -9.79 -9.56 8.30
N THR A 40 -10.96 -8.92 8.26
CA THR A 40 -12.24 -9.55 8.60
C THR A 40 -13.26 -9.44 7.48
N THR A 41 -13.99 -10.53 7.23
CA THR A 41 -15.16 -10.58 6.34
C THR A 41 -16.40 -11.15 7.04
N GLY A 42 -16.32 -11.37 8.36
CA GLY A 42 -17.36 -12.01 9.15
C GLY A 42 -17.54 -11.39 10.53
N ASN A 43 -18.02 -12.20 11.47
CA ASN A 43 -18.33 -11.78 12.84
C ASN A 43 -17.14 -11.98 13.79
N TYR A 44 -15.95 -11.53 13.37
CA TYR A 44 -14.73 -11.60 14.18
C TYR A 44 -13.86 -10.35 13.97
N PRO A 45 -13.02 -9.99 14.95
CA PRO A 45 -12.24 -8.76 14.89
C PRO A 45 -11.24 -8.76 13.73
N GLY A 46 -11.08 -7.60 13.08
CA GLY A 46 -10.09 -7.43 12.02
C GLY A 46 -10.21 -6.12 11.27
N ALA A 47 -9.32 -5.94 10.30
CA ALA A 47 -9.25 -4.78 9.44
C ALA A 47 -10.16 -4.93 8.19
N ASN A 48 -10.60 -3.78 7.66
CA ASN A 48 -11.45 -3.71 6.48
C ASN A 48 -10.66 -4.11 5.22
N PRO A 49 -11.02 -5.21 4.54
CA PRO A 49 -10.26 -5.72 3.42
C PRO A 49 -10.37 -4.86 2.16
N LEU A 50 -9.30 -4.87 1.37
CA LEU A 50 -9.28 -4.38 0.00
C LEU A 50 -10.09 -5.36 -0.86
N ASN A 51 -11.29 -4.94 -1.22
CA ASN A 51 -12.18 -5.61 -2.15
C ASN A 51 -12.83 -4.52 -3.02
N PRO A 52 -12.42 -4.36 -4.29
CA PRO A 52 -12.84 -3.22 -5.11
C PRO A 52 -14.36 -3.01 -5.20
N ILE A 53 -15.16 -4.07 -5.20
CA ILE A 53 -16.63 -3.99 -5.29
C ILE A 53 -17.21 -3.44 -3.97
N SER A 54 -16.81 -4.02 -2.83
CA SER A 54 -17.25 -3.54 -1.52
C SER A 54 -16.76 -2.12 -1.25
N ASN A 55 -15.49 -1.85 -1.57
CA ASN A 55 -14.87 -0.54 -1.35
C ASN A 55 -15.51 0.54 -2.25
N PHE A 56 -15.88 0.21 -3.50
CA PHE A 56 -16.66 1.11 -4.36
C PHE A 56 -17.96 1.55 -3.68
N ASN A 57 -18.75 0.61 -3.16
CA ASN A 57 -20.01 0.93 -2.48
C ASN A 57 -19.78 1.80 -1.23
N GLN A 58 -18.73 1.51 -0.45
CA GLN A 58 -18.34 2.31 0.72
C GLN A 58 -17.94 3.74 0.34
N ILE A 59 -17.18 3.93 -0.74
CA ILE A 59 -16.78 5.26 -1.24
C ILE A 59 -18.02 6.02 -1.75
N LYS A 60 -18.92 5.36 -2.48
CA LYS A 60 -20.16 5.98 -2.97
C LYS A 60 -21.06 6.43 -1.81
N GLU A 61 -21.24 5.57 -0.80
CA GLU A 61 -21.99 5.91 0.41
C GLU A 61 -21.33 7.08 1.16
N ALA A 62 -20.00 7.04 1.33
CA ALA A 62 -19.26 8.14 1.94
C ALA A 62 -19.47 9.46 1.19
N LYS A 63 -19.43 9.45 -0.14
CA LYS A 63 -19.59 10.64 -0.98
C LYS A 63 -21.00 11.22 -0.94
N LEU A 64 -22.03 10.39 -0.76
CA LEU A 64 -23.40 10.87 -0.53
C LEU A 64 -23.58 11.57 0.82
N ASN A 65 -22.72 11.27 1.79
CA ASN A 65 -22.87 11.68 3.18
C ASN A 65 -21.80 12.67 3.65
N ALA A 66 -20.89 13.11 2.78
CA ALA A 66 -19.78 14.01 3.10
C ALA A 66 -19.38 14.84 1.89
N ASP A 67 -18.84 16.03 2.15
CA ASP A 67 -18.36 16.94 1.10
C ASP A 67 -17.08 16.39 0.46
N TYR A 68 -16.20 15.82 1.28
CA TYR A 68 -14.91 15.24 0.86
C TYR A 68 -14.72 13.82 1.37
N VAL A 69 -14.15 12.95 0.54
CA VAL A 69 -13.86 11.55 0.88
C VAL A 69 -12.36 11.28 0.73
N PHE A 70 -11.71 10.93 1.84
CA PHE A 70 -10.32 10.50 1.88
C PHE A 70 -10.26 8.98 2.01
N VAL A 71 -9.60 8.33 1.06
CA VAL A 71 -9.36 6.88 1.09
C VAL A 71 -7.94 6.64 1.58
N ILE A 72 -7.81 5.79 2.61
CA ILE A 72 -6.53 5.33 3.12
C ILE A 72 -6.38 3.86 2.73
N VAL A 73 -5.22 3.48 2.21
CA VAL A 73 -4.94 2.10 1.82
C VAL A 73 -3.64 1.60 2.45
N HIS A 74 -3.73 0.55 3.24
CA HIS A 74 -2.59 -0.18 3.76
C HIS A 74 -2.28 -1.38 2.85
N GLY A 75 -1.47 -1.17 1.82
CA GLY A 75 -1.10 -2.24 0.88
C GLY A 75 0.04 -1.87 -0.04
N GLY A 76 0.61 -2.88 -0.69
CA GLY A 76 1.67 -2.71 -1.68
C GLY A 76 2.87 -3.61 -1.47
N HIS A 77 3.91 -3.40 -2.27
CA HIS A 77 5.10 -4.24 -2.20
C HIS A 77 6.12 -3.64 -1.23
N GLU A 78 6.47 -4.38 -0.17
CA GLU A 78 7.48 -3.95 0.78
C GLU A 78 8.80 -3.59 0.09
N HIS A 79 9.40 -2.48 0.53
CA HIS A 79 10.66 -1.93 0.05
C HIS A 79 10.69 -1.60 -1.45
N TYR A 80 9.53 -1.33 -2.06
CA TYR A 80 9.37 -0.90 -3.44
C TYR A 80 8.68 0.47 -3.49
N GLN A 81 9.37 1.48 -4.06
CA GLN A 81 8.94 2.89 -4.05
C GLN A 81 8.01 3.28 -5.21
N LEU A 82 7.54 2.31 -6.00
CA LEU A 82 6.58 2.55 -7.08
C LEU A 82 5.36 1.66 -6.85
N PRO A 83 4.17 2.03 -7.34
CA PRO A 83 3.05 1.12 -7.36
C PRO A 83 3.30 -0.01 -8.36
N SER A 84 2.68 -1.18 -8.13
CA SER A 84 2.47 -2.13 -9.24
C SER A 84 1.36 -1.62 -10.17
N PRO A 85 1.27 -2.10 -11.42
CA PRO A 85 0.21 -1.71 -12.35
C PRO A 85 -1.19 -1.84 -11.75
N ARG A 86 -1.48 -2.97 -11.09
CA ARG A 86 -2.76 -3.23 -10.40
C ARG A 86 -3.04 -2.21 -9.31
N MET A 87 -2.03 -1.82 -8.52
CA MET A 87 -2.23 -0.83 -7.44
C MET A 87 -2.59 0.54 -8.01
N GLN A 88 -1.87 1.00 -9.04
CA GLN A 88 -2.19 2.27 -9.71
C GLN A 88 -3.61 2.25 -10.28
N GLU A 89 -3.99 1.18 -10.98
CA GLU A 89 -5.34 1.00 -11.49
C GLU A 89 -6.39 1.05 -10.38
N THR A 90 -6.16 0.34 -9.27
CA THR A 90 -7.09 0.29 -8.13
C THR A 90 -7.25 1.67 -7.47
N TYR A 91 -6.17 2.43 -7.30
CA TYR A 91 -6.22 3.74 -6.63
C TYR A 91 -6.87 4.79 -7.52
N ARG A 92 -6.63 4.75 -8.84
CA ARG A 92 -7.37 5.57 -9.81
C ARG A 92 -8.85 5.24 -9.82
N PHE A 93 -9.22 3.96 -9.76
CA PHE A 93 -10.62 3.54 -9.64
C PHE A 93 -11.30 4.09 -8.38
N PHE A 94 -10.59 4.22 -7.25
CA PHE A 94 -11.16 4.85 -6.05
C PHE A 94 -11.44 6.35 -6.23
N ILE A 95 -10.60 7.06 -6.99
CA ILE A 95 -10.90 8.44 -7.40
C ILE A 95 -12.17 8.48 -8.26
N ASP A 96 -12.28 7.59 -9.25
CA ASP A 96 -13.46 7.48 -10.12
C ASP A 96 -14.74 7.14 -9.35
N ALA A 97 -14.61 6.35 -8.27
CA ALA A 97 -15.71 6.02 -7.37
C ALA A 97 -16.19 7.20 -6.52
N GLY A 98 -15.43 8.29 -6.43
CA GLY A 98 -15.81 9.50 -5.72
C GLY A 98 -14.86 9.92 -4.59
N ALA A 99 -13.73 9.23 -4.40
CA ALA A 99 -12.69 9.70 -3.50
C ALA A 99 -12.12 11.04 -3.99
N ASP A 100 -11.78 11.93 -3.06
CA ASP A 100 -11.16 13.22 -3.33
C ASP A 100 -9.64 13.19 -3.09
N ALA A 101 -9.15 12.20 -2.34
CA ALA A 101 -7.72 11.84 -2.27
C ALA A 101 -7.56 10.35 -1.91
N VAL A 102 -6.47 9.72 -2.36
CA VAL A 102 -6.07 8.36 -1.96
C VAL A 102 -4.68 8.40 -1.35
N ILE A 103 -4.51 7.78 -0.16
CA ILE A 103 -3.27 7.80 0.62
C ILE A 103 -2.85 6.37 0.95
N GLY A 104 -1.74 5.93 0.35
CA GLY A 104 -1.13 4.62 0.55
C GLY A 104 -0.13 4.58 1.71
N HIS A 105 -0.01 3.42 2.34
CA HIS A 105 0.97 3.08 3.37
C HIS A 105 1.59 1.68 3.10
N HIS A 106 1.98 0.92 4.13
CA HIS A 106 2.53 -0.45 4.09
C HIS A 106 3.97 -0.60 3.58
N THR A 107 4.38 0.01 2.46
CA THR A 107 5.60 -0.39 1.74
C THR A 107 6.93 -0.19 2.50
N HIS A 108 6.91 0.42 3.68
CA HIS A 108 8.09 0.73 4.51
C HIS A 108 9.19 1.55 3.80
N CYS A 109 8.81 2.25 2.75
CA CYS A 109 9.60 3.26 2.06
C CYS A 109 8.64 4.28 1.46
N PHE A 110 9.06 5.54 1.36
CA PHE A 110 8.25 6.54 0.70
C PHE A 110 8.17 6.28 -0.82
N SER A 111 7.05 6.66 -1.43
CA SER A 111 6.81 6.65 -2.88
C SER A 111 6.45 8.06 -3.36
N GLY A 112 6.44 8.25 -4.67
CA GLY A 112 5.85 9.43 -5.29
C GLY A 112 4.32 9.44 -5.24
N TYR A 113 3.75 10.47 -5.86
CA TYR A 113 2.33 10.71 -6.03
C TYR A 113 2.00 11.04 -7.49
N GLU A 114 0.73 10.98 -7.83
CA GLU A 114 0.21 11.52 -9.09
C GLU A 114 -1.05 12.34 -8.87
N MET A 115 -1.37 13.21 -9.85
CA MET A 115 -2.66 13.88 -9.96
C MET A 115 -3.48 13.14 -11.00
N TYR A 116 -4.56 12.49 -10.57
CA TYR A 116 -5.49 11.79 -11.45
C TYR A 116 -6.87 12.45 -11.34
N ASN A 117 -7.45 12.88 -12.46
CA ASN A 117 -8.69 13.67 -12.48
C ASN A 117 -8.66 14.87 -11.51
N LYS A 118 -7.53 15.60 -11.49
CA LYS A 118 -7.22 16.72 -10.58
C LYS A 118 -7.19 16.39 -9.09
N LYS A 119 -7.19 15.10 -8.72
CA LYS A 119 -7.16 14.64 -7.33
C LYS A 119 -5.86 13.90 -7.02
N PRO A 120 -5.28 14.10 -5.82
CA PRO A 120 -3.99 13.50 -5.49
C PRO A 120 -4.12 12.02 -5.09
N ILE A 121 -3.20 11.21 -5.59
CA ILE A 121 -2.97 9.82 -5.18
C ILE A 121 -1.54 9.71 -4.67
N PHE A 122 -1.37 9.49 -3.36
CA PHE A 122 -0.08 9.22 -2.73
C PHE A 122 0.08 7.71 -2.59
N TYR A 123 1.13 7.14 -3.17
CA TYR A 123 1.30 5.68 -3.19
C TYR A 123 1.93 5.11 -1.92
N SER A 124 2.76 5.91 -1.23
CA SER A 124 3.28 5.59 0.10
C SER A 124 3.93 6.82 0.71
N LEU A 125 3.57 7.14 1.96
CA LEU A 125 4.18 8.24 2.72
C LEU A 125 5.51 7.85 3.40
N GLY A 126 5.84 6.55 3.42
CA GLY A 126 6.95 6.00 4.19
C GLY A 126 6.60 5.79 5.67
N ASN A 127 7.59 5.38 6.45
CA ASN A 127 7.42 5.15 7.89
C ASN A 127 7.39 6.49 8.64
N PHE A 128 6.61 6.59 9.73
CA PHE A 128 6.59 7.76 10.61
C PHE A 128 7.39 7.49 11.89
N VAL A 129 6.83 6.70 12.83
CA VAL A 129 7.53 6.24 14.04
C VAL A 129 7.64 4.73 13.96
N PHE A 130 8.71 4.24 13.34
CA PHE A 130 8.89 2.82 13.08
C PHE A 130 10.37 2.47 13.09
N ASP A 131 10.96 2.49 14.29
CA ASP A 131 12.39 2.44 14.46
C ASP A 131 12.93 1.01 14.29
N TRP A 132 13.92 0.82 13.41
CA TRP A 132 14.60 -0.47 13.23
C TRP A 132 16.12 -0.30 13.21
N PRO A 133 16.82 -0.71 14.29
CA PRO A 133 18.28 -0.55 14.40
C PRO A 133 19.09 -1.13 13.23
N LYS A 134 18.57 -2.17 12.55
CA LYS A 134 19.24 -2.82 11.41
C LYS A 134 19.07 -2.08 10.07
N LYS A 135 18.26 -1.02 10.02
CA LYS A 135 17.90 -0.30 8.79
C LYS A 135 18.20 1.20 8.83
N ARG A 136 19.11 1.63 9.72
CA ARG A 136 19.56 3.02 9.83
C ARG A 136 20.05 3.59 8.50
N ASN A 137 19.85 4.89 8.29
CA ASN A 137 20.32 5.64 7.11
C ASN A 137 19.82 5.06 5.78
N SER A 138 18.63 4.48 5.76
CA SER A 138 18.02 3.90 4.55
C SER A 138 16.65 4.52 4.25
N LEU A 139 16.02 4.07 3.16
CA LEU A 139 14.64 4.44 2.82
C LEU A 139 13.65 4.18 3.97
N TRP A 140 13.97 3.25 4.88
CA TRP A 140 13.19 2.96 6.07
C TRP A 140 13.00 4.16 7.00
N ASN A 141 14.00 5.05 7.03
CA ASN A 141 14.05 6.21 7.92
C ASN A 141 13.50 7.48 7.27
N LYS A 142 13.18 7.45 5.98
CA LYS A 142 12.70 8.63 5.24
C LYS A 142 11.20 8.51 4.98
N GLY A 143 10.49 9.62 5.17
CA GLY A 143 9.07 9.73 4.86
C GLY A 143 8.67 11.18 4.64
N TYR A 144 7.38 11.39 4.41
CA TYR A 144 6.84 12.74 4.33
C TYR A 144 5.39 12.78 4.83
N ALA A 145 5.06 13.84 5.55
CA ALA A 145 3.68 14.13 5.90
C ALA A 145 3.04 14.98 4.80
N VAL A 146 1.73 14.83 4.61
CA VAL A 146 0.95 15.61 3.65
C VAL A 146 -0.05 16.43 4.43
N GLN A 147 -0.02 17.74 4.26
CA GLN A 147 -1.09 18.63 4.71
C GLN A 147 -1.99 18.91 3.53
N PHE A 148 -3.27 18.57 3.64
CA PHE A 148 -4.28 18.94 2.66
C PHE A 148 -4.89 20.29 3.04
N THR A 149 -5.03 21.16 2.05
CA THR A 149 -5.76 22.42 2.14
C THR A 149 -6.94 22.33 1.20
N ILE A 150 -8.14 22.46 1.75
CA ILE A 150 -9.40 22.35 1.03
C ILE A 150 -9.94 23.76 0.82
N ASP A 151 -10.09 24.17 -0.43
CA ASP A 151 -10.73 25.44 -0.79
C ASP A 151 -11.86 25.17 -1.79
N LYS A 152 -13.11 25.30 -1.33
CA LYS A 152 -14.31 24.97 -2.09
C LYS A 152 -14.22 23.57 -2.71
N GLU A 153 -14.03 23.44 -4.01
CA GLU A 153 -13.98 22.14 -4.70
C GLU A 153 -12.54 21.65 -4.95
N GLU A 154 -11.53 22.45 -4.63
CA GLU A 154 -10.13 22.11 -4.89
C GLU A 154 -9.42 21.57 -3.64
N ILE A 155 -8.74 20.44 -3.82
CA ILE A 155 -7.85 19.86 -2.82
C ILE A 155 -6.42 20.17 -3.22
N ASN A 156 -5.80 21.10 -2.50
CA ASN A 156 -4.38 21.40 -2.57
C ASN A 156 -3.63 20.65 -1.47
N PHE A 157 -2.30 20.54 -1.60
CA PHE A 157 -1.49 19.93 -0.55
C PHE A 157 -0.07 20.49 -0.46
N THR A 158 0.51 20.36 0.72
CA THR A 158 1.90 20.69 1.03
C THR A 158 2.59 19.48 1.60
N LEU A 159 3.80 19.18 1.13
CA LEU A 159 4.62 18.07 1.63
C LEU A 159 5.59 18.54 2.72
N TYR A 160 5.71 17.74 3.76
CA TYR A 160 6.64 17.93 4.88
C TYR A 160 7.56 16.71 4.99
N PRO A 161 8.67 16.68 4.24
CA PRO A 161 9.65 15.61 4.34
C PRO A 161 10.30 15.54 5.72
N TYR A 162 10.48 14.32 6.22
CA TYR A 162 11.06 14.09 7.53
C TYR A 162 11.95 12.84 7.55
N THR A 163 12.83 12.79 8.54
CA THR A 163 13.56 11.58 8.93
C THR A 163 13.04 11.06 10.26
N GLN A 164 13.11 9.75 10.46
CA GLN A 164 12.79 9.10 11.74
C GLN A 164 13.93 8.19 12.17
N GLY A 165 14.27 8.22 13.46
CA GLY A 165 15.40 7.47 14.02
C GLY A 165 16.74 7.95 13.44
N GLU A 166 17.32 8.96 14.09
CA GLU A 166 18.64 9.51 13.70
C GLU A 166 19.80 8.55 14.05
N PRO A 167 20.97 8.67 13.40
CA PRO A 167 22.17 7.88 13.72
C PRO A 167 22.58 7.98 15.20
N ASN A 168 22.31 9.13 15.83
CA ASN A 168 22.76 9.48 17.17
C ASN A 168 21.72 9.17 18.27
N GLN A 169 20.81 8.22 18.05
CA GLN A 169 19.89 7.67 19.06
C GLN A 169 18.81 8.62 19.60
N SER A 170 18.58 9.82 19.04
CA SER A 170 17.39 10.58 19.38
C SER A 170 16.15 9.93 18.74
N LEU A 171 15.31 9.34 19.59
CA LEU A 171 14.03 8.77 19.21
C LEU A 171 13.10 9.88 18.70
N GLY A 172 12.43 9.64 17.57
CA GLY A 172 11.39 10.53 17.06
C GLY A 172 11.51 10.85 15.58
N VAL A 173 10.70 11.82 15.17
CA VAL A 173 10.58 12.31 13.80
C VAL A 173 11.07 13.75 13.74
N LYS A 174 11.90 14.07 12.75
CA LYS A 174 12.45 15.41 12.54
C LYS A 174 12.22 15.84 11.09
N LEU A 175 11.74 17.07 10.90
CA LEU A 175 11.67 17.66 9.56
C LEU A 175 13.07 17.76 8.95
N MET A 176 13.18 17.46 7.66
CA MET A 176 14.43 17.62 6.93
C MET A 176 14.82 19.10 6.85
N ASP A 177 16.13 19.38 6.97
CA ASP A 177 16.68 20.70 6.65
C ASP A 177 16.53 21.03 5.15
N ASP A 178 16.79 22.29 4.76
CA ASP A 178 16.55 22.76 3.39
C ASP A 178 17.35 21.97 2.33
N SER A 179 18.56 21.54 2.66
CA SER A 179 19.41 20.77 1.73
C SER A 179 18.85 19.36 1.53
N CYS A 180 18.56 18.65 2.63
CA CYS A 180 17.98 17.32 2.62
C CYS A 180 16.58 17.33 1.99
N LYS A 181 15.77 18.34 2.32
CA LYS A 181 14.44 18.57 1.74
C LYS A 181 14.54 18.75 0.23
N LYS A 182 15.47 19.55 -0.28
CA LYS A 182 15.66 19.73 -1.73
C LYS A 182 16.01 18.41 -2.43
N SER A 183 16.93 17.62 -1.86
CA SER A 183 17.26 16.29 -2.40
C SER A 183 16.05 15.36 -2.39
N PHE A 184 15.31 15.33 -1.29
CA PHE A 184 14.12 14.49 -1.17
C PHE A 184 13.03 14.87 -2.18
N MET A 185 12.80 16.16 -2.38
CA MET A 185 11.84 16.65 -3.38
C MET A 185 12.26 16.29 -4.81
N ASN A 186 13.56 16.23 -5.11
CA ASN A 186 14.06 15.72 -6.40
C ASN A 186 13.80 14.21 -6.56
N GLU A 187 13.96 13.42 -5.49
CA GLU A 187 13.61 12.00 -5.48
C GLU A 187 12.10 11.79 -5.74
N ILE A 188 11.24 12.57 -5.07
CA ILE A 188 9.79 12.57 -5.30
C ILE A 188 9.47 12.95 -6.76
N ALA A 189 10.07 14.01 -7.29
CA ALA A 189 9.83 14.43 -8.68
C ALA A 189 10.23 13.34 -9.69
N LEU A 190 11.32 12.62 -9.43
CA LEU A 190 11.73 11.48 -10.24
C LEU A 190 10.69 10.34 -10.17
N LEU A 191 10.23 9.98 -8.96
CA LEU A 191 9.20 8.95 -8.78
C LEU A 191 7.90 9.35 -9.49
N ASN A 192 7.45 10.60 -9.34
CA ASN A 192 6.25 11.10 -10.01
C ASN A 192 6.36 11.00 -11.54
N LYS A 193 7.54 11.36 -12.10
CA LYS A 193 7.82 11.21 -13.53
C LYS A 193 7.74 9.75 -13.99
N GLN A 194 8.19 8.80 -13.16
CA GLN A 194 8.09 7.37 -13.45
C GLN A 194 6.63 6.89 -13.35
N ILE A 195 5.90 7.31 -12.31
CA ILE A 195 4.49 6.96 -12.07
C ILE A 195 3.58 7.44 -13.21
N SER A 196 3.89 8.59 -13.81
CA SER A 196 3.13 9.13 -14.94
C SER A 196 3.23 8.31 -16.23
N LYS A 197 4.12 7.31 -16.30
CA LYS A 197 4.42 6.54 -17.52
C LYS A 197 4.15 5.04 -17.31
N PRO A 198 3.05 4.49 -17.84
CA PRO A 198 2.68 3.08 -17.65
C PRO A 198 3.78 2.09 -18.02
N GLU A 199 4.44 2.27 -19.17
CA GLU A 199 5.57 1.44 -19.60
C GLU A 199 6.73 1.42 -18.60
N ILE A 200 7.00 2.54 -17.91
CA ILE A 200 8.05 2.57 -16.88
C ILE A 200 7.61 1.83 -15.63
N ILE A 201 6.35 1.95 -15.22
CA ILE A 201 5.82 1.17 -14.09
C ILE A 201 5.95 -0.33 -14.39
N GLU A 202 5.52 -0.76 -15.57
CA GLU A 202 5.60 -2.15 -16.01
C GLU A 202 7.07 -2.64 -16.03
N GLU A 203 7.98 -1.89 -16.63
CA GLU A 203 9.41 -2.22 -16.66
C GLU A 203 10.00 -2.33 -15.24
N LYS A 204 9.73 -1.35 -14.37
CA LYS A 204 10.24 -1.34 -13.00
C LYS A 204 9.65 -2.47 -12.16
N PHE A 205 8.39 -2.81 -12.37
CA PHE A 205 7.75 -3.93 -11.67
C PHE A 205 8.31 -5.28 -12.14
N ASN A 206 8.57 -5.43 -13.45
CA ASN A 206 9.28 -6.59 -13.99
C ASN A 206 10.70 -6.72 -13.41
N ASN A 207 11.43 -5.61 -13.26
CA ASN A 207 12.73 -5.61 -12.60
C ASN A 207 12.64 -5.99 -11.11
N TYR A 208 11.64 -5.45 -10.40
CA TYR A 208 11.38 -5.80 -9.00
C TYR A 208 11.09 -7.30 -8.85
N THR A 209 10.18 -7.85 -9.65
CA THR A 209 9.83 -9.28 -9.60
C THR A 209 11.01 -10.16 -9.99
N ASN A 210 11.82 -9.80 -10.99
CA ASN A 210 13.05 -10.51 -11.35
C ASN A 210 14.07 -10.54 -10.21
N LYS A 211 14.21 -9.44 -9.46
CA LYS A 211 15.11 -9.38 -8.29
C LYS A 211 14.64 -10.27 -7.15
N HIS A 212 13.33 -10.36 -6.93
CA HIS A 212 12.72 -11.12 -5.83
C HIS A 212 12.26 -12.52 -6.25
N GLN A 213 12.42 -12.90 -7.53
CA GLN A 213 11.89 -14.14 -8.11
C GLN A 213 12.27 -15.37 -7.29
N ARG A 214 13.49 -15.38 -6.75
CA ARG A 214 14.03 -16.51 -5.99
C ARG A 214 13.37 -16.67 -4.62
N GLN A 215 13.05 -15.55 -3.97
CA GLN A 215 12.28 -15.56 -2.73
C GLN A 215 10.86 -16.08 -3.00
N TYR A 216 10.18 -15.56 -4.03
CA TYR A 216 8.85 -16.05 -4.39
C TYR A 216 8.86 -17.53 -4.81
N TYR A 217 9.86 -17.98 -5.56
CA TYR A 217 10.00 -19.40 -5.87
C TYR A 217 10.17 -20.24 -4.60
N SER A 218 10.93 -19.78 -3.61
CA SER A 218 11.07 -20.54 -2.36
C SER A 218 9.75 -20.76 -1.62
N TYR A 219 8.78 -19.85 -1.76
CA TYR A 219 7.43 -20.04 -1.19
C TYR A 219 6.59 -21.09 -1.93
N LEU A 220 6.92 -21.37 -3.19
CA LEU A 220 6.21 -22.33 -4.03
C LEU A 220 6.84 -23.73 -4.04
N GLU A 221 8.07 -23.84 -3.50
CA GLU A 221 8.76 -25.11 -3.34
C GLU A 221 8.31 -25.81 -2.05
N PRO A 222 8.42 -27.14 -1.94
CA PRO A 222 7.95 -27.90 -0.77
C PRO A 222 8.83 -27.76 0.48
N TYR A 223 9.81 -26.83 0.48
CA TYR A 223 10.79 -26.69 1.55
C TYR A 223 10.24 -25.80 2.67
N SER A 224 9.75 -26.42 3.74
CA SER A 224 9.02 -25.72 4.82
C SER A 224 9.90 -25.04 5.87
N ASN A 225 11.19 -25.41 6.00
CA ASN A 225 12.08 -24.83 7.02
C ASN A 225 13.17 -23.92 6.43
N ARG A 226 13.72 -23.03 7.26
CA ARG A 226 14.74 -22.04 6.86
C ARG A 226 16.02 -22.68 6.32
N TYR A 227 16.38 -23.88 6.78
CA TYR A 227 17.59 -24.57 6.37
C TYR A 227 17.44 -25.15 4.96
N PHE A 228 16.35 -25.85 4.67
CA PHE A 228 16.03 -26.33 3.33
C PHE A 228 15.81 -25.19 2.35
N THR A 229 15.13 -24.12 2.77
CA THR A 229 15.04 -22.88 1.98
C THR A 229 16.43 -22.32 1.65
N ALA A 230 17.34 -22.31 2.63
CA ALA A 230 18.71 -21.85 2.46
C ALA A 230 19.61 -22.80 1.65
N LEU A 231 19.25 -24.07 1.49
CA LEU A 231 19.92 -25.06 0.63
C LEU A 231 19.35 -25.04 -0.80
N TYR A 232 18.05 -24.79 -0.98
CA TYR A 232 17.41 -24.55 -2.27
C TYR A 232 17.93 -23.27 -2.93
N ASN A 233 17.85 -22.15 -2.21
CA ASN A 233 18.76 -21.04 -2.42
C ASN A 233 20.18 -21.62 -2.31
N ARG A 234 21.24 -21.29 -3.04
CA ARG A 234 22.53 -22.06 -3.08
C ARG A 234 22.48 -23.28 -4.00
N LYS A 235 21.32 -23.68 -4.52
CA LYS A 235 21.17 -24.69 -5.58
C LYS A 235 21.64 -26.10 -5.17
N LEU A 236 21.58 -26.41 -3.88
CA LEU A 236 21.92 -27.74 -3.32
C LEU A 236 20.71 -28.67 -3.27
N LEU A 237 19.50 -28.12 -3.43
CA LEU A 237 18.27 -28.89 -3.56
C LEU A 237 17.62 -28.60 -4.93
N PRO A 238 16.95 -29.59 -5.54
CA PRO A 238 16.32 -29.44 -6.85
C PRO A 238 15.10 -28.50 -6.77
N THR A 239 14.65 -28.04 -7.93
CA THR A 239 13.34 -27.40 -8.07
C THR A 239 12.29 -28.46 -8.40
N PHE A 240 11.15 -28.42 -7.71
CA PHE A 240 9.99 -29.25 -8.05
C PHE A 240 9.01 -28.52 -8.99
N LEU A 241 9.33 -27.27 -9.37
CA LEU A 241 8.56 -26.45 -10.30
C LEU A 241 8.99 -26.67 -11.75
N SER A 242 8.62 -27.82 -12.32
CA SER A 242 8.77 -28.09 -13.75
C SER A 242 8.03 -27.04 -14.60
N LYS A 243 8.38 -26.91 -15.89
CA LYS A 243 7.68 -26.00 -16.82
C LYS A 243 6.17 -26.26 -16.83
N SER A 244 5.75 -27.52 -16.84
CA SER A 244 4.33 -27.93 -16.81
C SER A 244 3.66 -27.55 -15.49
N LYS A 245 4.33 -27.80 -14.35
CA LYS A 245 3.79 -27.43 -13.03
C LYS A 245 3.63 -25.91 -12.88
N ARG A 246 4.59 -25.12 -13.38
CA ARG A 246 4.48 -23.64 -13.39
C ARG A 246 3.27 -23.17 -14.20
N LYS A 247 3.04 -23.73 -15.39
CA LYS A 247 1.85 -23.41 -16.21
C LYS A 247 0.56 -23.76 -15.48
N LEU A 248 0.50 -24.92 -14.83
CA LEU A 248 -0.65 -25.33 -14.03
C LEU A 248 -0.90 -24.36 -12.87
N MET A 249 0.12 -24.05 -12.07
CA MET A 249 -0.01 -23.11 -10.95
C MET A 249 -0.44 -21.72 -11.42
N LEU A 250 0.13 -21.23 -12.52
CA LEU A 250 -0.27 -19.97 -13.12
C LEU A 250 -1.75 -19.99 -13.55
N ASN A 251 -2.21 -21.08 -14.15
CA ASN A 251 -3.61 -21.25 -14.52
C ASN A 251 -4.53 -21.27 -13.30
N VAL A 252 -4.14 -21.99 -12.23
CA VAL A 252 -4.90 -22.06 -10.98
C VAL A 252 -5.02 -20.69 -10.31
N ILE A 253 -3.96 -19.87 -10.35
CA ILE A 253 -3.97 -18.52 -9.76
C ILE A 253 -4.75 -17.52 -10.61
N ARG A 254 -4.62 -17.59 -11.95
CA ARG A 254 -5.26 -16.66 -12.89
C ARG A 254 -6.76 -16.90 -13.02
N CYS A 255 -7.16 -18.16 -13.17
CA CYS A 255 -8.57 -18.52 -13.29
C CYS A 255 -9.29 -18.28 -11.96
N GLU A 256 -10.33 -17.45 -12.00
CA GLU A 256 -11.12 -17.02 -10.85
C GLU A 256 -11.70 -18.22 -10.11
N ALA A 257 -12.34 -19.15 -10.82
CA ALA A 257 -12.95 -20.33 -10.23
C ALA A 257 -11.93 -21.24 -9.51
N HIS A 258 -10.75 -21.43 -10.09
CA HIS A 258 -9.68 -22.21 -9.46
C HIS A 258 -9.07 -21.48 -8.26
N ARG A 259 -8.91 -20.15 -8.36
CA ARG A 259 -8.39 -19.32 -7.28
C ARG A 259 -9.33 -19.33 -6.08
N ASP A 260 -10.63 -19.23 -6.30
CA ASP A 260 -11.63 -19.28 -5.23
C ASP A 260 -11.60 -20.63 -4.51
N ALA A 261 -11.52 -21.73 -5.27
CA ALA A 261 -11.43 -23.08 -4.72
C ALA A 261 -10.14 -23.26 -3.88
N ILE A 262 -8.97 -22.85 -4.40
CA ILE A 262 -7.71 -23.05 -3.67
C ILE A 262 -7.61 -22.17 -2.42
N ILE A 263 -8.10 -20.92 -2.46
CA ILE A 263 -8.19 -20.05 -1.28
C ILE A 263 -9.10 -20.71 -0.23
N LYS A 264 -10.25 -21.26 -0.64
CA LYS A 264 -11.16 -21.93 0.29
C LYS A 264 -10.55 -23.18 0.93
N ILE A 265 -9.77 -23.96 0.18
CA ILE A 265 -9.08 -25.15 0.68
C ILE A 265 -7.98 -24.77 1.67
N LEU A 266 -7.18 -23.73 1.38
CA LEU A 266 -6.06 -23.31 2.22
C LEU A 266 -6.48 -22.59 3.51
N ASN A 267 -7.72 -22.11 3.58
CA ASN A 267 -8.29 -21.46 4.78
C ASN A 267 -8.99 -22.44 5.75
N GLN A 268 -9.01 -23.75 5.45
CA GLN A 268 -9.51 -24.79 6.35
C GLN A 268 -8.41 -25.26 7.29
#